data_AF-A0A432VYG2-F1
#
_entry.id   AF-A0A432VYG2-F1
#
_cell.length_a   1.000
_cell.length_b   1.000
_cell.length_c   1.000
_cell.angle_alpha   90.00
_cell.angle_beta   90.00
_cell.angle_gamma   90.00
#
_symmetry.space_group_name_H-M   'P 1'
#
loop_
_entity.id
_entity.type
_entity.pdbx_description
1 polymer ?
#
loop_
_entity_poly.entity_id
_entity_poly.type
_entity_poly.pdbx_seq_one_letter_code
_entity_poly.pdbx_strand_id
1 'polypeptide(L)'
;MSQFDIRPYLVSIHDMDYFEDDAELAADHLNLMLYTIEEHTADNEFWTLERREQLVLEISDMWLREPGLIEAEADELEDYITHLIQRIEQDDQILENDEG
;
A
#
# COMPACT_ATOMS: atom_id res chain seq x y z
N MET A 1 -9.20 20.51 -7.20
CA MET A 1 -8.22 19.56 -6.62
C MET A 1 -8.85 18.19 -6.72
N SER A 2 -8.21 17.26 -7.42
CA SER A 2 -8.65 15.87 -7.43
C SER A 2 -8.22 15.27 -6.10
N GLN A 3 -9.18 14.88 -5.26
CA GLN A 3 -8.90 14.10 -4.08
C GLN A 3 -8.51 12.69 -4.56
N PHE A 4 -7.48 12.09 -3.97
CA PHE A 4 -7.21 10.69 -4.22
C PHE A 4 -8.40 9.86 -3.74
N ASP A 5 -8.77 8.87 -4.54
CA ASP A 5 -9.88 7.99 -4.28
C ASP A 5 -9.35 6.57 -4.27
N ILE A 6 -9.34 5.93 -3.11
CA ILE A 6 -8.82 4.56 -2.95
C ILE A 6 -9.80 3.51 -3.52
N ARG A 7 -11.09 3.85 -3.67
CA ARG A 7 -12.15 2.91 -4.06
C ARG A 7 -11.90 2.15 -5.38
N PRO A 8 -11.34 2.76 -6.43
CA PRO A 8 -11.03 2.06 -7.69
C PRO A 8 -9.90 1.02 -7.55
N TYR A 9 -9.11 1.08 -6.47
CA TYR A 9 -7.99 0.18 -6.22
C TYR A 9 -8.36 -0.98 -5.30
N LEU A 10 -9.51 -0.91 -4.63
CA LEU A 10 -10.00 -2.00 -3.81
C LEU A 10 -10.27 -3.23 -4.68
N VAL A 11 -9.80 -4.37 -4.22
CA VAL A 11 -9.93 -5.64 -4.91
C VAL A 11 -11.15 -6.41 -4.40
N SER A 12 -11.81 -7.10 -5.31
CA SER A 12 -12.83 -8.08 -4.99
C SER A 12 -12.25 -9.49 -5.04
N ILE A 13 -12.97 -10.44 -4.43
CA ILE A 13 -12.62 -11.86 -4.48
C ILE A 13 -12.47 -12.35 -5.95
N HIS A 14 -13.27 -11.80 -6.87
CA HIS A 14 -13.20 -12.16 -8.30
C HIS A 14 -11.90 -11.71 -8.98
N ASP A 15 -11.21 -10.72 -8.42
CA ASP A 15 -9.92 -10.24 -8.92
C ASP A 15 -8.75 -11.15 -8.45
N MET A 16 -9.04 -12.07 -7.51
CA MET A 16 -8.08 -12.96 -6.85
C MET A 16 -8.19 -14.41 -7.34
N ASP A 17 -8.62 -14.65 -8.58
CA ASP A 17 -8.76 -15.99 -9.18
C ASP A 17 -7.49 -16.88 -9.08
N TYR A 18 -6.30 -16.28 -8.91
CA TYR A 18 -5.04 -17.01 -8.71
C TYR A 18 -4.90 -17.62 -7.30
N PHE A 19 -5.66 -17.12 -6.32
CA PHE A 19 -5.55 -17.46 -4.90
C PHE A 19 -6.53 -18.57 -4.45
N GLU A 20 -7.27 -19.18 -5.39
CA GLU A 20 -8.21 -20.30 -5.19
C GLU A 20 -9.01 -20.21 -3.87
N ASP A 21 -8.79 -21.12 -2.91
CA ASP A 21 -9.54 -21.23 -1.65
C ASP A 21 -9.24 -20.10 -0.65
N ASP A 22 -8.16 -19.33 -0.87
CA ASP A 22 -7.72 -18.23 0.00
C ASP A 22 -8.01 -16.84 -0.61
N ALA A 23 -8.74 -16.78 -1.73
CA ALA A 23 -9.02 -15.53 -2.46
C ALA A 23 -9.76 -14.47 -1.64
N GLU A 24 -10.61 -14.86 -0.69
CA GLU A 24 -11.30 -13.94 0.23
C GLU A 24 -10.32 -13.29 1.19
N LEU A 25 -9.50 -14.09 1.87
CA LEU A 25 -8.48 -13.60 2.80
C LEU A 25 -7.45 -12.73 2.06
N ALA A 26 -7.05 -13.15 0.85
CA ALA A 26 -6.12 -12.39 0.03
C ALA A 26 -6.69 -11.01 -0.38
N ALA A 27 -7.98 -10.95 -0.73
CA ALA A 27 -8.64 -9.69 -1.02
C ALA A 27 -8.72 -8.79 0.22
N ASP A 28 -9.07 -9.36 1.38
CA ASP A 28 -9.13 -8.61 2.65
C ASP A 28 -7.77 -8.05 3.06
N HIS A 29 -6.71 -8.84 2.94
CA HIS A 29 -5.34 -8.42 3.26
C HIS A 29 -4.84 -7.31 2.32
N LEU A 30 -5.08 -7.44 1.00
CA LEU A 30 -4.71 -6.37 0.08
C LEU A 30 -5.52 -5.08 0.36
N ASN A 31 -6.83 -5.21 0.58
CA ASN A 31 -7.66 -4.06 0.93
C ASN A 31 -7.21 -3.41 2.24
N LEU A 32 -6.82 -4.19 3.25
CA LEU A 32 -6.27 -3.69 4.50
C LEU A 32 -5.03 -2.82 4.24
N MET A 33 -4.03 -3.35 3.52
CA MET A 33 -2.83 -2.59 3.17
C MET A 33 -3.14 -1.27 2.44
N LEU A 34 -4.08 -1.31 1.49
CA LEU A 34 -4.52 -0.13 0.75
C LEU A 34 -5.22 0.92 1.63
N TYR A 35 -6.01 0.47 2.60
CA TYR A 35 -6.61 1.35 3.60
C TYR A 35 -5.58 1.97 4.53
N THR A 36 -4.60 1.18 5.01
CA THR A 36 -3.49 1.68 5.82
C THR A 36 -2.71 2.76 5.07
N ILE A 37 -2.46 2.59 3.77
CA ILE A 37 -1.86 3.64 2.94
C ILE A 37 -2.68 4.92 3.00
N GLU A 38 -3.98 4.86 2.70
CA GLU A 38 -4.80 6.08 2.67
C GLU A 38 -4.88 6.74 4.06
N GLU A 39 -5.02 5.95 5.13
CA GLU A 39 -5.07 6.48 6.50
C GLU A 39 -3.82 7.27 6.87
N HIS A 40 -2.63 6.74 6.54
CA HIS A 40 -1.36 7.36 6.89
C HIS A 40 -0.94 8.50 5.96
N THR A 41 -1.51 8.58 4.75
CA THR A 41 -1.07 9.53 3.72
C THR A 41 -2.06 10.66 3.45
N ALA A 42 -3.33 10.53 3.83
CA ALA A 42 -4.39 11.50 3.48
C ALA A 42 -4.15 12.93 4.01
N ASP A 43 -3.57 13.07 5.21
CA ASP A 43 -3.39 14.35 5.90
C ASP A 43 -1.95 14.90 5.79
N ASN A 44 -1.09 14.29 4.97
CA ASN A 44 0.33 14.66 4.85
C ASN A 44 0.64 15.28 3.48
N GLU A 45 1.17 16.51 3.48
CA GLU A 45 1.51 17.27 2.26
C GLU A 45 2.62 16.61 1.42
N PHE A 46 3.46 15.77 2.03
CA PHE A 46 4.45 14.94 1.34
C PHE A 46 3.80 13.99 0.33
N TRP A 47 2.62 13.48 0.65
CA TRP A 47 1.90 12.47 -0.11
C TRP A 47 0.94 13.11 -1.11
N THR A 48 1.52 13.59 -2.22
CA THR A 48 0.75 14.04 -3.37
C THR A 48 -0.10 12.89 -3.95
N LEU A 49 -1.09 13.24 -4.78
CA LEU A 49 -1.88 12.26 -5.51
C LEU A 49 -0.99 11.25 -6.25
N GLU A 50 0.01 11.75 -6.99
CA GLU A 50 0.92 10.94 -7.79
C GLU A 50 1.75 9.97 -6.94
N ARG A 51 2.25 10.43 -5.77
CA ARG A 51 3.03 9.58 -4.86
C ARG A 51 2.18 8.46 -4.24
N ARG A 52 0.92 8.74 -3.91
CA ARG A 52 -0.02 7.72 -3.40
C ARG A 52 -0.40 6.72 -4.48
N GLU A 53 -0.70 7.17 -5.70
CA GLU A 53 -0.98 6.30 -6.83
C GLU A 53 0.21 5.38 -7.13
N GLN A 54 1.43 5.90 -7.10
CA GLN A 54 2.63 5.10 -7.27
C GLN A 54 2.79 4.04 -6.16
N LEU A 55 2.64 4.43 -4.90
CA LEU A 55 2.76 3.50 -3.77
C LEU A 55 1.72 2.37 -3.87
N VAL A 56 0.48 2.68 -4.24
CA VAL A 56 -0.59 1.69 -4.42
C VAL A 56 -0.26 0.70 -5.54
N LEU A 57 0.30 1.18 -6.65
CA LEU A 57 0.75 0.31 -7.73
C LEU A 57 1.92 -0.59 -7.29
N GLU A 58 2.86 -0.06 -6.52
CA GLU A 58 3.99 -0.82 -5.98
C GLU A 58 3.52 -1.90 -4.99
N ILE A 59 2.61 -1.58 -4.07
CA ILE A 59 2.01 -2.56 -3.15
C ILE A 59 1.26 -3.65 -3.92
N SER A 60 0.45 -3.26 -4.92
CA SER A 60 -0.31 -4.22 -5.73
C SER A 60 0.61 -5.17 -6.52
N ASP A 61 1.73 -4.66 -7.03
CA ASP A 61 2.72 -5.49 -7.72
C ASP A 61 3.49 -6.40 -6.75
N MET A 62 3.87 -5.91 -5.57
CA MET A 62 4.51 -6.72 -4.53
C MET A 62 3.59 -7.82 -4.01
N TRP A 63 2.31 -7.52 -3.80
CA TRP A 63 1.30 -8.48 -3.37
C TRP A 63 1.25 -9.72 -4.28
N LEU A 64 1.39 -9.51 -5.60
CA LEU A 64 1.39 -10.61 -6.57
C LEU A 64 2.71 -11.38 -6.64
N ARG A 65 3.82 -10.78 -6.16
CA ARG A 65 5.18 -11.32 -6.32
C ARG A 65 5.77 -11.93 -5.06
N GLU A 66 5.29 -11.54 -3.89
CA GLU A 66 5.85 -11.93 -2.59
C GLU A 66 4.86 -12.81 -1.81
N PRO A 67 4.97 -14.15 -1.92
CA PRO A 67 4.12 -15.09 -1.17
C PRO A 67 4.08 -14.84 0.33
N GLY A 68 5.18 -14.34 0.90
CA GLY A 68 5.28 -14.04 2.33
C GLY A 68 4.32 -12.94 2.80
N LEU A 69 3.83 -12.07 1.91
CA LEU A 69 2.80 -11.09 2.26
C LEU A 69 1.42 -11.74 2.36
N ILE A 70 1.16 -12.78 1.56
CA ILE A 70 -0.13 -13.50 1.58
C ILE A 70 -0.26 -14.32 2.86
N GLU A 71 0.85 -14.89 3.34
CA GLU A 71 0.91 -15.69 4.56
C GLU A 71 0.99 -14.86 5.86
N ALA A 72 1.21 -13.54 5.75
CA ALA A 72 1.34 -12.66 6.91
C ALA A 72 -0.01 -12.41 7.60
N GLU A 73 0.03 -12.16 8.91
CA GLU A 73 -1.15 -11.73 9.66
C GLU A 73 -1.48 -10.26 9.39
N ALA A 74 -2.73 -9.88 9.66
CA ALA A 74 -3.24 -8.54 9.36
C ALA A 74 -2.43 -7.42 10.04
N ASP A 75 -2.04 -7.61 11.31
CA ASP A 75 -1.22 -6.65 12.07
C ASP A 75 0.20 -6.53 11.49
N GLU A 76 0.79 -7.63 11.05
CA GLU A 76 2.09 -7.63 10.38
C GLU A 76 2.06 -6.85 9.06
N LEU A 77 0.95 -6.93 8.32
CA LEU A 77 0.74 -6.17 7.08
C LEU A 77 0.55 -4.67 7.34
N GLU A 78 -0.21 -4.30 8.36
CA GLU A 78 -0.35 -2.90 8.78
C GLU A 78 1.00 -2.30 9.21
N ASP A 79 1.75 -3.03 10.02
CA ASP A 79 3.10 -2.64 10.45
C ASP A 79 4.06 -2.53 9.25
N TYR A 80 3.97 -3.45 8.29
CA TYR A 80 4.76 -3.42 7.07
C TYR A 80 4.52 -2.13 6.26
N ILE A 81 3.25 -1.80 5.99
CA ILE A 81 2.88 -0.59 5.26
C ILE A 81 3.30 0.67 6.02
N THR A 82 3.09 0.70 7.33
CA THR A 82 3.46 1.84 8.18
C THR A 82 4.97 2.11 8.13
N HIS A 83 5.79 1.06 8.26
CA HIS A 83 7.24 1.19 8.16
C HIS A 83 7.70 1.59 6.75
N LEU A 84 7.04 1.08 5.70
CA LEU A 84 7.35 1.46 4.33
C LEU A 84 7.12 2.95 4.09
N ILE A 85 5.98 3.48 4.53
CA ILE A 85 5.63 4.90 4.42
C ILE A 85 6.67 5.75 5.14
N GLN A 86 6.98 5.42 6.40
CA GLN A 86 7.98 6.16 7.18
C GLN A 86 9.35 6.14 6.53
N ARG A 87 9.75 5.00 5.94
CA ARG A 87 11.02 4.88 5.23
C ARG A 87 11.04 5.78 3.98
N ILE A 88 9.98 5.79 3.18
CA ILE A 88 9.89 6.65 1.99
C ILE A 88 9.99 8.13 2.38
N GLU A 89 9.30 8.53 3.45
CA GLU A 89 9.37 9.89 3.99
C GLU A 89 10.78 10.26 4.49
N GLN A 90 11.51 9.31 5.10
CA GLN A 90 12.88 9.52 5.56
C GLN A 90 13.89 9.56 4.40
N ASP A 91 13.75 8.67 3.41
CA ASP A 91 14.66 8.58 2.27
C ASP A 91 14.62 9.88 1.44
N ASP A 92 13.43 10.48 1.23
CA ASP A 92 13.29 11.76 0.53
C ASP A 92 13.95 12.92 1.31
N GLN A 93 13.77 12.96 2.64
CA GLN A 93 14.41 13.97 3.49
C GLN A 93 15.95 13.86 3.45
N ILE A 94 16.50 12.65 3.40
CA ILE A 94 17.95 12.45 3.29
C ILE A 94 18.46 12.97 1.94
N LEU A 95 17.74 12.71 0.85
CA LEU A 95 18.09 13.21 -0.48
C LEU A 95 18.03 14.74 -0.56
N GLU A 96 17.03 15.38 0.03
CA GLU A 96 16.94 16.85 0.10
C GLU A 96 18.10 17.48 0.90
N ASN A 97 18.62 16.80 1.92
CA ASN A 97 19.72 17.29 2.74
C ASN A 97 21.12 17.07 2.13
N ASP A 98 21.28 16.11 1.22
CA ASP A 98 22.56 15.82 0.55
C ASP A 98 22.79 16.71 -0.70
N GLU A 99 21.73 17.29 -1.28
CA GLU A 99 21.80 18.22 -2.41
C GLU A 99 21.89 19.71 -2.02
N GLY A 100 21.96 20.03 -0.72
CA GLY A 100 21.97 21.38 -0.13
C GLY A 100 23.33 22.01 0.14
#